data_AF-A0A944JBZ4-F1
#
_entry.id   AF-A0A944JBZ4-F1
#
_cell.length_a   1.000
_cell.length_b   1.000
_cell.length_c   1.000
_cell.angle_alpha   90.00
_cell.angle_beta   90.00
_cell.angle_gamma   90.00
#
_symmetry.space_group_name_H-M   'P 1'
#
loop_
_entity.id
_entity.type
_entity.pdbx_description
1 polymer ?
#
loop_
_entity_poly.entity_id
_entity_poly.type
_entity_poly.pdbx_seq_one_letter_code
_entity_poly.pdbx_strand_id
1 'polypeptide(L)'
;MPEPAERTALYRLYDQEHDLLYIGISRNPAKRFKAHAHDKNWWHCVEYVDLTWFDSYPEARRAENAAHLSERPPYNGMGHTGLGWNLPRLSYDDSVERAVVRQYLLAALDAGVYAPGARVWPLYVSQACGYSRSTTWKAMYDLAKEGRLQQVISTFEVPQAANADVRPAA
;
A
#
# COMPACT_ATOMS: atom_id res chain seq x y z
N MET A 1 22.59 -27.15 20.74
CA MET A 1 21.29 -26.69 21.27
C MET A 1 20.50 -26.16 20.09
N PRO A 2 19.27 -26.62 19.81
CA PRO A 2 18.43 -25.92 18.85
C PRO A 2 18.15 -24.51 19.40
N GLU A 3 18.32 -23.49 18.56
CA GLU A 3 17.94 -22.12 18.89
C GLU A 3 16.47 -22.09 19.34
N PRO A 4 16.12 -21.36 20.42
CA PRO A 4 14.74 -21.24 20.83
C PRO A 4 13.91 -20.68 19.67
N ALA A 5 12.72 -21.26 19.44
CA ALA A 5 11.82 -20.77 18.41
C ALA A 5 11.56 -19.27 18.64
N GLU A 6 11.82 -18.44 17.63
CA GLU A 6 11.64 -17.00 17.74
C GLU A 6 10.15 -16.68 17.92
N ARG A 7 9.82 -16.05 19.06
CA ARG A 7 8.44 -15.66 19.40
C ARG A 7 7.81 -14.82 18.29
N THR A 8 6.53 -15.04 18.06
CA THR A 8 5.78 -14.34 17.01
C THR A 8 4.49 -13.79 17.60
N ALA A 9 4.24 -12.49 17.42
CA ALA A 9 3.02 -11.85 17.89
C ALA A 9 1.91 -11.96 16.85
N LEU A 10 0.70 -12.26 17.31
CA LEU A 10 -0.55 -11.93 16.63
C LEU A 10 -0.99 -10.54 17.09
N TYR A 11 -1.36 -9.70 16.13
CA TYR A 11 -1.89 -8.37 16.39
C TYR A 11 -3.21 -8.15 15.70
N ARG A 12 -4.06 -7.37 16.36
CA ARG A 12 -5.32 -6.84 15.83
C ARG A 12 -5.26 -5.33 15.88
N LEU A 13 -5.72 -4.69 14.81
CA LEU A 13 -5.75 -3.24 14.65
C LEU A 13 -7.22 -2.83 14.62
N TYR A 14 -7.55 -1.82 15.41
CA TYR A 14 -8.91 -1.32 15.57
C TYR A 14 -8.97 0.18 15.34
N ASP A 15 -10.12 0.68 14.93
CA ASP A 15 -10.40 2.11 14.90
C ASP A 15 -10.85 2.68 16.25
N GLN A 16 -11.20 3.97 16.25
CA GLN A 16 -11.66 4.70 17.43
C GLN A 16 -12.92 4.09 18.07
N GLU A 17 -13.77 3.44 17.28
CA GLU A 17 -15.03 2.83 17.71
C GLU A 17 -14.81 1.37 18.19
N HIS A 18 -13.56 0.92 18.24
CA HIS A 18 -13.15 -0.46 18.50
C HIS A 18 -13.59 -1.46 17.43
N ASP A 19 -13.88 -1.00 16.21
CA ASP A 19 -14.16 -1.89 15.10
C ASP A 19 -12.86 -2.48 14.55
N LEU A 20 -12.88 -3.79 14.28
CA LEU A 20 -11.70 -4.51 13.80
C LEU A 20 -11.39 -4.11 12.35
N LEU A 21 -10.18 -3.62 12.11
CA LEU A 21 -9.71 -3.21 10.79
C LEU A 21 -8.85 -4.30 10.12
N TYR A 22 -7.91 -4.87 10.88
CA TYR A 22 -6.87 -5.74 10.33
C TYR A 22 -6.31 -6.71 11.37
N ILE A 23 -5.97 -7.92 10.94
CA ILE A 23 -5.28 -8.92 11.76
C ILE A 23 -3.98 -9.35 11.07
N GLY A 24 -2.88 -9.48 11.80
CA GLY A 24 -1.68 -10.08 11.24
C GLY A 24 -0.74 -10.66 12.28
N ILE A 25 0.30 -11.35 11.82
CA ILE A 25 1.40 -11.78 12.70
C ILE A 25 2.75 -11.18 12.31
N SER A 26 3.64 -11.01 13.28
CA SER A 26 5.02 -10.57 13.06
C SER A 26 5.93 -10.95 14.22
N ARG A 27 7.19 -11.24 13.92
CA ARG A 27 8.28 -11.32 14.93
C ARG A 27 8.72 -9.95 15.43
N ASN A 28 8.48 -8.91 14.62
CA ASN A 28 8.76 -7.52 14.97
C ASN A 28 7.54 -6.64 14.61
N PRO A 29 6.53 -6.54 15.51
CA PRO A 29 5.34 -5.74 15.29
C PRO A 29 5.65 -4.26 15.06
N ALA A 30 6.58 -3.68 15.81
CA ALA A 30 6.94 -2.26 15.67
C ALA A 30 7.43 -1.92 14.25
N LYS A 31 8.33 -2.75 13.68
CA LYS A 31 8.77 -2.59 12.29
C LYS A 31 7.62 -2.77 11.30
N ARG A 32 6.73 -3.74 11.56
CA ARG A 32 5.57 -4.02 10.71
C ARG A 32 4.56 -2.87 10.71
N PHE A 33 4.34 -2.24 11.86
CA PHE A 33 3.45 -1.08 12.02
C PHE A 33 3.98 0.14 11.29
N LYS A 34 5.29 0.42 11.39
CA LYS A 34 5.92 1.48 10.59
C LYS A 34 5.74 1.25 9.09
N ALA A 35 5.91 0.01 8.63
CA ALA A 35 5.68 -0.31 7.22
C ALA A 35 4.21 -0.11 6.83
N HIS A 36 3.26 -0.56 7.65
CA HIS A 36 1.84 -0.34 7.39
C HIS A 36 1.47 1.15 7.37
N ALA A 37 2.04 1.95 8.26
CA ALA A 37 1.84 3.40 8.31
C ALA A 37 2.22 4.12 7.01
N HIS A 38 3.27 3.67 6.35
CA HIS A 38 3.66 4.22 5.06
C HIS A 38 2.83 3.66 3.89
N ASP A 39 2.33 2.43 4.02
CA ASP A 39 1.83 1.66 2.88
C ASP A 39 0.31 1.68 2.74
N LYS A 40 -0.38 1.57 3.87
CA LYS A 40 -1.82 1.31 3.91
C LYS A 40 -2.57 2.63 3.95
N ASN A 41 -3.42 2.83 2.97
CA ASN A 41 -4.28 4.01 2.85
C ASN A 41 -5.30 4.14 3.99
N TRP A 42 -5.53 3.10 4.79
CA TRP A 42 -6.41 3.10 5.95
C TRP A 42 -5.67 3.18 7.30
N TRP A 43 -4.33 3.25 7.29
CA TRP A 43 -3.56 3.16 8.54
C TRP A 43 -3.92 4.28 9.52
N HIS A 44 -4.23 5.48 9.02
CA HIS A 44 -4.62 6.62 9.87
C HIS A 44 -5.92 6.38 10.64
N CYS A 45 -6.69 5.33 10.31
CA CYS A 45 -7.84 4.92 11.09
C CYS A 45 -7.48 4.06 12.31
N VAL A 46 -6.23 3.58 12.45
CA VAL A 46 -5.85 2.69 13.56
C VAL A 46 -5.63 3.50 14.84
N GLU A 47 -6.44 3.24 15.86
CA GLU A 47 -6.35 3.86 17.18
C GLU A 47 -5.90 2.87 18.28
N TYR A 48 -6.32 1.59 18.17
CA TYR A 48 -5.96 0.58 19.16
C TYR A 48 -5.26 -0.63 18.54
N VAL A 49 -4.31 -1.17 19.29
CA VAL A 49 -3.57 -2.39 18.93
C VAL A 49 -3.65 -3.37 20.08
N ASP A 50 -4.20 -4.56 19.80
CA ASP A 50 -4.10 -5.72 20.68
C ASP A 50 -2.93 -6.61 20.22
N LEU A 51 -2.14 -7.12 21.16
CA LEU A 51 -0.94 -7.94 20.92
C LEU A 51 -0.94 -9.20 21.79
N THR A 52 -0.94 -10.36 21.14
CA THR A 52 -0.76 -11.67 21.80
C THR A 52 0.51 -12.33 21.28
N TRP A 53 1.44 -12.67 22.17
CA TRP A 53 2.70 -13.36 21.81
C TRP A 53 2.55 -14.87 21.89
N PHE A 54 3.02 -15.57 20.84
CA PHE A 54 3.16 -17.02 20.81
C PHE A 54 4.64 -17.40 20.83
N ASP A 55 4.93 -18.58 21.39
CA ASP A 55 6.31 -19.07 21.49
C ASP A 55 6.89 -19.46 20.13
N SER A 56 6.03 -19.70 19.13
CA SER A 56 6.48 -20.08 17.80
C SER A 56 5.64 -19.48 16.66
N TYR A 57 6.27 -19.35 15.48
CA TYR A 57 5.59 -18.93 14.26
C TYR A 57 4.41 -19.85 13.87
N PRO A 58 4.53 -21.21 13.90
CA PRO A 58 3.41 -22.08 13.56
C PRO A 58 2.19 -21.90 14.46
N GLU A 59 2.39 -21.63 15.75
CA GLU A 59 1.29 -21.33 16.68
C GLU A 59 0.60 -20.02 16.34
N ALA A 60 1.37 -18.94 16.18
CA ALA A 60 0.83 -17.65 15.77
C ALA A 60 0.07 -17.74 14.43
N ARG A 61 0.57 -18.53 13.48
CA ARG A 61 -0.07 -18.74 12.18
C ARG A 61 -1.41 -19.48 12.30
N ARG A 62 -1.51 -20.50 13.15
CA ARG A 62 -2.78 -21.18 13.41
C ARG A 62 -3.79 -20.25 14.06
N ALA A 63 -3.33 -19.44 15.02
CA ALA A 63 -4.18 -18.44 15.70
C ALA A 63 -4.64 -17.34 14.73
N GLU A 64 -3.78 -16.85 13.85
CA GLU A 64 -4.13 -15.88 12.79
C GLU A 64 -5.20 -16.43 11.85
N ASN A 65 -5.02 -17.67 11.37
CA ASN A 65 -6.00 -18.31 10.49
C ASN A 65 -7.35 -18.48 11.17
N ALA A 66 -7.36 -18.92 12.44
CA ALA A 66 -8.58 -19.02 13.23
C ALA A 66 -9.27 -17.65 13.38
N ALA A 67 -8.50 -16.61 13.71
CA ALA A 67 -9.00 -15.25 13.86
C ALA A 67 -9.55 -14.69 12.54
N HIS A 68 -8.90 -14.95 11.39
CA HIS A 68 -9.42 -14.54 10.08
C HIS A 68 -10.76 -15.22 9.76
N LEU A 69 -10.91 -16.51 10.11
CA LEU A 69 -12.14 -17.27 9.90
C LEU A 69 -13.31 -16.71 10.73
N SER A 70 -13.06 -16.39 12.00
CA SER A 70 -14.10 -15.96 12.95
C SER A 70 -14.40 -14.46 12.90
N GLU A 71 -13.38 -13.61 12.73
CA GLU A 71 -13.49 -12.16 12.91
C GLU A 71 -13.62 -11.39 11.58
N ARG A 72 -13.21 -11.99 10.45
CA ARG A 72 -13.37 -11.45 9.08
C ARG A 72 -12.99 -9.95 8.93
N PRO A 73 -11.77 -9.55 9.29
CA PRO A 73 -11.33 -8.16 9.21
C PRO A 73 -11.44 -7.57 7.78
N PRO A 74 -11.93 -6.33 7.62
CA PRO A 74 -12.23 -5.72 6.33
C PRO A 74 -11.00 -5.50 5.44
N TYR A 75 -9.82 -5.26 6.03
CA TYR A 75 -8.61 -4.91 5.28
C TYR A 75 -7.62 -6.06 5.04
N ASN A 76 -7.94 -7.26 5.52
CA ASN A 76 -7.18 -8.47 5.21
C ASN A 76 -7.59 -9.02 3.83
N GLY A 77 -7.04 -8.46 2.76
CA GLY A 77 -7.30 -8.93 1.40
C GLY A 77 -6.90 -10.40 1.15
N MET A 78 -7.31 -10.94 -0.02
CA MET A 78 -7.14 -12.35 -0.44
C MET A 78 -5.73 -12.94 -0.27
N GLY A 79 -4.66 -12.13 -0.34
CA GLY A 79 -3.28 -12.61 -0.30
C GLY A 79 -2.73 -12.99 1.08
N HIS A 80 -3.41 -12.66 2.17
CA HIS A 80 -2.87 -12.87 3.54
C HIS A 80 -3.29 -14.19 4.18
N THR A 81 -4.32 -14.85 3.66
CA THR A 81 -4.98 -15.98 4.30
C THR A 81 -4.60 -17.32 3.69
N GLY A 82 -4.07 -17.35 2.45
CA GLY A 82 -3.84 -18.59 1.70
C GLY A 82 -5.11 -19.40 1.40
N LEU A 83 -6.29 -18.90 1.81
CA LEU A 83 -7.55 -19.63 1.89
C LEU A 83 -8.57 -19.19 0.83
N GLY A 84 -8.18 -18.32 -0.11
CA GLY A 84 -9.02 -17.96 -1.26
C GLY A 84 -10.37 -17.35 -0.85
N TRP A 85 -10.39 -16.50 0.18
CA TRP A 85 -11.63 -15.87 0.65
C TRP A 85 -12.23 -14.93 -0.41
N ASN A 86 -13.47 -15.22 -0.83
CA ASN A 86 -14.34 -14.26 -1.50
C ASN A 86 -15.04 -13.33 -0.48
N LEU A 87 -14.26 -12.66 0.36
CA LEU A 87 -14.79 -11.51 1.10
C LEU A 87 -14.71 -10.29 0.17
N PRO A 88 -15.78 -9.46 0.07
CA PRO A 88 -15.64 -8.18 -0.58
C PRO A 88 -14.51 -7.44 0.12
N ARG A 89 -13.47 -7.11 -0.64
CA ARG A 89 -12.40 -6.26 -0.14
C ARG A 89 -13.04 -4.91 0.17
N LEU A 90 -13.32 -4.64 1.44
CA LEU A 90 -13.57 -3.28 1.86
C LEU A 90 -12.26 -2.54 1.60
N SER A 91 -12.22 -1.80 0.50
CA SER A 91 -11.17 -0.82 0.28
C SER A 91 -11.62 0.42 1.00
N TYR A 92 -10.78 0.95 1.89
CA TYR A 92 -10.90 2.34 2.28
C TYR A 92 -11.02 3.19 1.02
N ASP A 93 -12.05 4.04 0.96
CA ASP A 93 -12.28 4.94 -0.14
C ASP A 93 -11.29 6.10 -0.03
N ASP A 94 -10.18 5.97 -0.76
CA ASP A 94 -9.15 6.98 -0.85
C ASP A 94 -9.37 7.96 -2.02
N SER A 95 -10.61 8.14 -2.49
CA SER A 95 -10.91 8.98 -3.66
C SER A 95 -10.48 10.44 -3.47
N VAL A 96 -10.73 11.01 -2.30
CA VAL A 96 -10.35 12.40 -1.96
C VAL A 96 -8.83 12.55 -1.92
N GLU A 97 -8.14 11.66 -1.22
CA GLU A 97 -6.68 11.68 -1.11
C GLU A 97 -6.02 11.46 -2.48
N ARG A 98 -6.56 10.55 -3.30
CA ARG A 98 -6.09 10.35 -4.67
C ARG A 98 -6.26 11.61 -5.51
N ALA A 99 -7.37 12.35 -5.37
CA ALA A 99 -7.57 13.60 -6.08
C ALA A 99 -6.50 14.64 -5.71
N VAL A 100 -6.14 14.76 -4.43
CA VAL A 100 -5.07 15.65 -3.97
C VAL A 100 -3.70 15.24 -4.52
N VAL A 101 -3.36 13.94 -4.47
CA VAL A 101 -2.09 13.45 -5.05
C VAL A 101 -2.02 13.70 -6.56
N ARG A 102 -3.14 13.50 -7.28
CA ARG A 102 -3.23 13.80 -8.71
C ARG A 102 -2.99 15.29 -8.97
N GLN A 103 -3.65 16.17 -8.23
CA GLN A 103 -3.48 17.61 -8.37
C GLN A 103 -2.02 18.03 -8.14
N TYR A 104 -1.37 17.50 -7.10
CA TYR A 104 0.05 17.73 -6.82
C TYR A 104 0.95 17.31 -8.00
N LEU A 105 0.74 16.10 -8.54
CA LEU A 105 1.54 15.59 -9.65
C LEU A 105 1.31 16.38 -10.95
N LEU A 106 0.05 16.70 -11.26
CA LEU A 106 -0.28 17.51 -12.43
C LEU A 106 0.40 18.87 -12.37
N ALA A 107 0.32 19.55 -11.22
CA ALA A 107 1.01 20.82 -11.02
C ALA A 107 2.53 20.70 -11.20
N ALA A 108 3.15 19.63 -10.68
CA ALA A 108 4.58 19.39 -10.84
C ALA A 108 4.98 19.10 -12.30
N LEU A 109 4.16 18.33 -13.04
CA LEU A 109 4.37 18.05 -14.46
C LEU A 109 4.22 19.32 -15.30
N ASP A 110 3.16 20.10 -15.07
CA ASP A 110 2.86 21.33 -15.81
C ASP A 110 3.91 22.42 -15.55
N ALA A 111 4.45 22.48 -14.33
CA ALA A 111 5.56 23.36 -13.97
C ALA A 111 6.94 22.87 -14.48
N GLY A 112 7.01 21.70 -15.14
CA GLY A 112 8.27 21.16 -15.67
C GLY A 112 9.25 20.69 -14.59
N VAL A 113 8.78 20.37 -13.38
CA VAL A 113 9.62 19.83 -12.29
C VAL A 113 10.28 18.52 -12.70
N TYR A 114 9.60 17.73 -13.53
CA TYR A 114 10.11 16.51 -14.12
C TYR A 114 10.34 16.69 -15.61
N ALA A 115 11.59 16.49 -16.06
CA ALA A 115 11.91 16.51 -17.48
C ALA A 115 11.27 15.31 -18.23
N PRO A 116 11.04 15.39 -19.55
CA PRO A 116 10.65 14.24 -20.35
C PRO A 116 11.64 13.07 -20.20
N GLY A 117 11.14 11.85 -19.99
CA GLY A 117 11.94 10.66 -19.67
C GLY A 117 12.40 10.58 -18.20
N ALA A 118 12.08 11.57 -17.36
CA ALA A 118 12.44 11.51 -15.95
C ALA A 118 11.62 10.45 -15.21
N ARG A 119 12.30 9.71 -14.35
CA ARG A 119 11.71 8.69 -13.48
C ARG A 119 11.00 9.34 -12.30
N VAL A 120 9.71 9.05 -12.15
CA VAL A 120 8.88 9.48 -11.01
C VAL A 120 8.66 8.28 -10.09
N TRP A 121 9.13 8.42 -8.85
CA TRP A 121 9.10 7.34 -7.85
C TRP A 121 7.91 7.50 -6.92
N PRO A 122 7.01 6.50 -6.80
CA PRO A 122 5.88 6.58 -5.88
C PRO A 122 6.28 6.86 -4.43
N LEU A 123 7.44 6.36 -4.01
CA LEU A 123 7.99 6.62 -2.67
C LEU A 123 8.21 8.13 -2.42
N TYR A 124 8.88 8.81 -3.34
CA TYR A 124 9.20 10.23 -3.18
C TYR A 124 7.96 11.11 -3.30
N VAL A 125 7.03 10.76 -4.19
CA VAL A 125 5.74 11.46 -4.30
C VAL A 125 4.95 11.31 -3.01
N SER A 126 4.83 10.08 -2.49
CA SER A 126 4.15 9.77 -1.22
C SER A 126 4.73 10.58 -0.05
N GLN A 127 6.06 10.68 0.03
CA GLN A 127 6.73 11.49 1.05
C GLN A 127 6.45 12.99 0.88
N ALA A 128 6.42 13.49 -0.35
CA ALA A 128 6.20 14.91 -0.63
C ALA A 128 4.76 15.35 -0.36
N CYS A 129 3.77 14.51 -0.66
CA CYS A 129 2.36 14.83 -0.45
C CYS A 129 1.79 14.35 0.89
N GLY A 130 2.53 13.53 1.65
CA GLY A 130 2.11 13.01 2.95
C GLY A 130 1.06 11.90 2.90
N TYR A 131 0.75 11.35 1.72
CA TYR A 131 -0.23 10.27 1.57
C TYR A 131 0.44 8.90 1.39
N SER A 132 -0.30 7.82 1.70
CA SER A 132 0.24 6.46 1.64
C SER A 132 0.77 6.08 0.26
N ARG A 133 1.70 5.11 0.22
CA ARG A 133 2.22 4.58 -1.05
C ARG A 133 1.14 3.94 -1.90
N SER A 134 0.14 3.30 -1.28
CA SER A 134 -0.97 2.68 -2.04
C SER A 134 -1.89 3.72 -2.68
N THR A 135 -2.24 4.78 -1.96
CA THR A 135 -2.98 5.95 -2.50
C THR A 135 -2.19 6.57 -3.66
N THR A 136 -0.90 6.83 -3.43
CA THR A 136 -0.02 7.46 -4.42
C THR A 136 0.12 6.61 -5.68
N TRP A 137 0.35 5.30 -5.53
CA TRP A 137 0.44 4.37 -6.64
C TRP A 137 -0.83 4.40 -7.52
N LYS A 138 -2.02 4.34 -6.91
CA LYS A 138 -3.29 4.38 -7.63
C LYS A 138 -3.44 5.69 -8.40
N ALA A 139 -3.17 6.83 -7.76
CA ALA A 139 -3.21 8.14 -8.41
C ALA A 139 -2.28 8.23 -9.63
N MET A 140 -1.03 7.75 -9.49
CA MET A 140 -0.06 7.71 -10.59
C MET A 140 -0.48 6.74 -11.69
N TYR A 141 -1.09 5.62 -11.34
CA TYR A 141 -1.61 4.65 -12.29
C TYR A 141 -2.79 5.20 -13.09
N ASP A 142 -3.68 5.96 -12.47
CA ASP A 142 -4.77 6.66 -13.16
C ASP A 142 -4.20 7.72 -14.12
N LEU A 143 -3.19 8.49 -13.71
CA LEU A 143 -2.47 9.41 -14.60
C LEU A 143 -1.74 8.69 -15.75
N ALA A 144 -1.28 7.45 -15.53
CA ALA A 144 -0.67 6.65 -16.58
C ALA A 144 -1.69 6.18 -17.62
N LYS A 145 -2.92 5.83 -17.20
CA LYS A 145 -4.03 5.55 -18.13
C LYS A 145 -4.41 6.76 -18.97
N GLU A 146 -4.26 7.96 -18.40
CA GLU A 146 -4.50 9.23 -19.08
C GLU A 146 -3.32 9.68 -19.97
N GLY A 147 -2.24 8.92 -20.02
CA GLY A 147 -1.04 9.26 -20.81
C GLY A 147 -0.23 10.42 -20.23
N ARG A 148 -0.50 10.85 -18.99
CA ARG A 148 0.31 11.87 -18.29
C ARG A 148 1.59 11.29 -17.70
N LEU A 149 1.60 9.99 -17.44
CA LEU A 149 2.73 9.19 -17.00
C LEU A 149 2.79 7.90 -17.83
N GLN A 150 3.92 7.20 -17.77
CA GLN A 150 4.06 5.86 -18.30
C GLN A 150 4.50 4.92 -17.18
N GLN A 151 3.78 3.83 -16.95
CA GLN A 151 4.19 2.85 -15.94
C GLN A 151 5.43 2.08 -16.42
N VAL A 152 6.44 1.98 -15.55
CA VAL A 152 7.64 1.18 -15.77
C VAL A 152 7.94 0.35 -14.51
N ILE A 153 7.62 -0.94 -14.56
CA ILE A 153 7.78 -1.89 -13.44
C ILE A 153 7.08 -1.35 -12.18
N SER A 154 7.86 -0.86 -11.20
CA SER A 154 7.44 -0.34 -9.89
C SER A 154 7.54 1.18 -9.79
N THR A 155 7.65 1.84 -10.94
CA THR A 155 7.86 3.29 -11.06
C THR A 155 7.08 3.85 -12.24
N PHE A 156 7.15 5.16 -12.43
CA PHE A 156 6.54 5.84 -13.56
C PHE A 156 7.57 6.72 -14.25
N GLU A 157 7.32 7.07 -15.50
CA GLU A 157 8.17 7.95 -16.28
C GLU A 157 7.32 9.06 -16.91
N VAL A 158 7.88 10.25 -17.06
CA VAL A 158 7.26 11.31 -17.84
C VAL A 158 7.38 10.96 -19.32
N PRO A 159 6.28 10.83 -20.07
CA PRO A 159 6.35 10.47 -21.48
C PRO A 159 7.22 11.48 -22.25
N GLN A 160 8.11 10.96 -23.10
CA GLN A 160 8.73 11.80 -24.12
C GLN A 160 7.69 12.08 -25.21
N ALA A 161 7.63 13.32 -25.70
CA ALA A 161 6.97 13.56 -26.97
C ALA A 161 7.57 12.58 -27.97
N ALA A 162 6.74 11.75 -28.61
CA ALA A 162 7.23 10.85 -29.64
C ALA A 162 8.07 11.69 -30.61
N ASN A 163 9.34 11.32 -30.80
CA ASN A 163 10.13 11.90 -31.89
C ASN A 163 9.24 11.78 -33.12
N ALA A 164 8.77 12.93 -33.63
CA ALA A 164 8.09 12.97 -34.90
C ALA A 164 9.09 12.36 -35.87
N ASP A 165 8.78 11.15 -36.32
CA ASP A 165 9.59 10.37 -37.23
C ASP A 165 9.60 11.16 -38.54
N VAL A 166 10.54 12.09 -38.67
CA VAL A 166 10.81 12.83 -39.90
C VAL A 166 11.40 11.81 -40.86
N ARG A 167 10.51 11.05 -41.51
CA ARG A 167 10.89 10.35 -42.73
C ARG A 167 11.16 11.42 -43.78
N PRO A 168 12.38 11.50 -44.35
CA PRO A 168 12.57 12.33 -45.53
C PRO A 168 11.68 11.76 -46.63
N ALA A 169 10.88 12.62 -47.26
CA ALA A 169 10.15 12.27 -48.46
C ALA A 169 11.17 11.88 -49.53
N ALA A 170 11.06 10.65 -50.03
CA ALA A 170 11.73 10.17 -51.23
C ALA A 170 10.84 10.44 -52.45
#